data_AF-A0A7C1MNM7-F1
#
_entry.id   AF-A0A7C1MNM7-F1
#
_cell.length_a   1.000
_cell.length_b   1.000
_cell.length_c   1.000
_cell.angle_alpha   90.00
_cell.angle_beta   90.00
_cell.angle_gamma   90.00
#
_symmetry.space_group_name_H-M   'P 1'
#
loop_
_entity.id
_entity.type
_entity.pdbx_description
1 polymer ?
#
loop_
_entity_poly.entity_id
_entity_poly.type
_entity_poly.pdbx_seq_one_letter_code
_entity_poly.pdbx_strand_id
1 'polypeptide(L)' 'MAIMHTLKLCSTDVFQIIDALNLRADTYQQNARFLSNECEVNENIAFEDCSDPFEAKEIAKHYRDIAESIENQISSNC' A
#
# COMPACT_ATOMS: atom_id res chain seq x y z
N MET A 1 18.43 1.18 -15.03
CA MET A 1 18.14 -0.25 -15.24
C MET A 1 17.51 -0.78 -13.96
N ALA A 2 16.32 -1.37 -14.05
CA ALA A 2 15.76 -2.11 -12.92
C ALA A 2 16.44 -3.47 -12.82
N ILE A 3 16.80 -3.89 -11.61
CA ILE A 3 17.30 -5.25 -11.34
C ILE A 3 16.08 -6.10 -10.97
N MET A 4 15.85 -7.16 -11.73
CA MET A 4 14.74 -8.08 -11.48
C MET A 4 15.20 -9.27 -10.65
N HIS A 5 14.41 -9.64 -9.67
CA HIS A 5 14.64 -10.81 -8.82
C HIS A 5 13.44 -11.76 -8.88
N THR A 6 13.68 -13.06 -8.72
CA THR A 6 12.62 -14.08 -8.63
C THR A 6 12.63 -14.68 -7.23
N LEU A 7 11.46 -14.73 -6.59
CA LEU A 7 11.24 -15.34 -5.28
C LEU A 7 10.28 -16.51 -5.43
N LYS A 8 10.53 -17.60 -4.67
CA LYS A 8 9.58 -18.72 -4.53
C LYS A 8 8.98 -18.66 -3.14
N LEU A 9 7.68 -18.42 -3.06
CA LEU A 9 6.92 -18.27 -1.83
C LEU A 9 5.68 -19.17 -1.91
N CYS A 10 5.13 -19.58 -0.77
CA CYS A 10 3.82 -20.23 -0.80
C CYS A 10 2.73 -19.18 -1.06
N SER A 11 1.59 -19.59 -1.63
CA SER A 11 0.50 -18.66 -1.95
C SER A 11 0.02 -17.88 -0.73
N THR A 12 0.00 -18.50 0.45
CA THR A 12 -0.38 -17.84 1.70
C THR A 12 0.55 -16.68 2.05
N ASP A 13 1.87 -16.85 1.91
CA ASP A 13 2.83 -15.77 2.16
C ASP A 13 2.66 -14.63 1.14
N VAL A 14 2.37 -14.97 -0.12
CA VAL A 14 2.11 -13.97 -1.16
C VAL A 14 0.88 -13.13 -0.82
N PHE A 15 -0.21 -13.78 -0.40
CA PHE A 15 -1.41 -13.06 0.02
C PHE A 15 -1.18 -12.22 1.27
N GLN A 16 -0.38 -12.69 2.24
CA GLN A 16 -0.01 -11.86 3.40
C GLN A 16 0.80 -10.60 3.00
N ILE A 17 1.67 -10.71 2.00
CA ILE A 17 2.41 -9.55 1.47
C ILE A 17 1.45 -8.55 0.83
N ILE A 18 0.51 -9.03 0.01
CA ILE A 18 -0.53 -8.19 -0.61
C ILE A 18 -1.38 -7.49 0.45
N ASP A 19 -1.85 -8.23 1.46
CA ASP A 19 -2.64 -7.68 2.57
C ASP A 19 -1.86 -6.58 3.32
N ALA A 20 -0.58 -6.80 3.61
CA ALA A 20 0.26 -5.82 4.28
C ALA A 20 0.51 -4.55 3.43
N LEU A 21 0.67 -4.70 2.12
CA LEU A 21 0.80 -3.58 1.19
C LEU A 21 -0.49 -2.75 1.12
N ASN A 22 -1.64 -3.42 1.02
CA ASN A 22 -2.95 -2.77 1.00
C ASN A 22 -3.25 -2.05 2.32
N LEU A 23 -2.95 -2.68 3.46
CA LEU A 23 -3.08 -2.05 4.77
C LEU A 23 -2.26 -0.76 4.85
N ARG A 24 -1.00 -0.79 4.41
CA ARG A 24 -0.16 0.42 4.36
C ARG A 24 -0.71 1.48 3.43
N ALA A 25 -1.17 1.10 2.24
CA ALA A 25 -1.79 2.03 1.32
C ALA A 25 -2.99 2.75 1.95
N ASP A 26 -3.83 2.00 2.67
CA ASP A 26 -5.00 2.55 3.34
C ASP A 26 -4.62 3.48 4.50
N THR A 27 -3.59 3.15 5.28
CA THR A 27 -3.04 4.03 6.32
C THR A 27 -2.57 5.36 5.73
N TYR A 28 -1.77 5.33 4.65
CA TYR A 28 -1.30 6.56 4.00
C TYR A 28 -2.45 7.35 3.35
N GLN A 29 -3.47 6.69 2.81
CA GLN A 29 -4.64 7.38 2.28
C GLN A 29 -5.45 8.07 3.40
N GLN A 30 -5.59 7.44 4.57
CA GLN A 30 -6.23 8.06 5.73
C GLN A 30 -5.43 9.26 6.23
N ASN A 31 -4.10 9.15 6.28
CA ASN A 31 -3.21 10.28 6.58
C ASN A 31 -3.42 11.45 5.63
N ALA A 32 -3.46 11.19 4.32
CA ALA A 32 -3.68 12.24 3.34
C ALA A 32 -5.03 12.95 3.54
N ARG A 33 -6.10 12.19 3.82
CA ARG A 33 -7.43 12.76 4.11
C ARG A 33 -7.41 13.64 5.36
N PHE A 34 -6.74 13.19 6.42
CA PHE A 34 -6.58 13.97 7.63
C PHE A 34 -5.81 15.28 7.38
N LEU A 35 -4.66 15.21 6.71
CA LEU A 35 -3.83 16.37 6.36
C LEU A 35 -4.55 17.36 5.42
N SER A 36 -5.49 16.86 4.60
CA SER A 36 -6.34 17.69 3.73
C SER A 36 -7.58 18.26 4.41
N ASN A 37 -7.79 18.03 5.72
CA ASN A 37 -9.01 18.37 6.45
C ASN A 37 -10.29 17.75 5.85
N GLU A 38 -10.17 16.61 5.17
CA GLU A 38 -11.27 15.88 4.53
C GLU A 38 -11.94 14.86 5.48
N CYS A 39 -11.39 14.64 6.68
CA CYS A 39 -11.96 13.76 7.72
C CYS A 39 -11.79 14.37 9.12
N GLU A 40 -12.77 14.11 9.99
CA GLU A 40 -12.60 14.27 11.44
C GLU A 40 -11.64 13.20 11.98
N VAL A 41 -10.85 13.58 12.98
CA VAL A 41 -9.84 12.70 13.60
C VAL A 41 -10.55 11.52 14.26
N ASN A 42 -10.42 10.34 13.68
CA ASN A 42 -10.72 9.12 14.39
C ASN A 42 -9.48 8.76 15.22
N GLU A 43 -9.65 8.66 16.53
CA GLU A 43 -8.59 8.37 17.51
C GLU A 43 -7.89 7.02 17.27
N ASN A 44 -8.42 6.19 16.37
CA ASN A 44 -7.84 4.91 15.96
C ASN A 44 -7.01 4.99 14.67
N ILE A 45 -6.79 6.18 14.09
CA ILE A 45 -5.95 6.33 12.90
C ILE A 45 -4.48 6.29 13.34
N ALA A 46 -3.77 5.25 12.90
CA ALA A 46 -2.31 5.21 13.00
C ALA A 46 -1.74 6.23 12.01
N PHE A 47 -1.12 7.30 12.52
CA PHE A 47 -0.46 8.28 11.67
C PHE A 47 0.98 7.84 11.37
N GLU A 48 1.25 7.57 10.09
CA GLU A 48 2.61 7.45 9.57
C GLU A 48 3.33 8.82 9.54
N ASP A 49 4.66 8.79 9.57
CA ASP A 49 5.53 9.98 9.56
C ASP A 49 5.52 10.68 8.19
N CYS A 50 4.45 11.41 7.90
CA CYS A 50 4.28 12.19 6.68
C CYS A 50 3.46 13.46 7.00
N SER A 51 3.95 14.60 6.52
CA SER A 51 3.33 15.91 6.78
C SER A 51 2.70 16.57 5.55
N ASP A 52 2.84 15.96 4.37
CA ASP A 52 2.28 16.47 3.11
C ASP A 52 1.16 15.54 2.60
N PRO A 53 -0.08 16.03 2.43
CA PRO A 53 -1.17 15.22 1.90
C PRO A 53 -0.91 14.70 0.48
N PHE A 54 -0.13 15.40 -0.33
CA PHE A 54 0.22 14.93 -1.67
C PHE A 54 1.21 13.77 -1.61
N GLU A 55 2.28 13.91 -0.83
CA GLU A 55 3.23 12.83 -0.56
C GLU A 55 2.52 11.56 -0.04
N ALA A 56 1.63 11.72 0.94
CA ALA A 56 0.85 10.61 1.48
C ALA A 56 -0.01 9.91 0.41
N LYS A 57 -0.62 10.66 -0.53
CA LYS A 57 -1.37 10.08 -1.66
C LYS A 57 -0.46 9.29 -2.60
N GLU A 58 0.72 9.82 -2.92
CA GLU A 58 1.66 9.15 -3.81
C GLU A 58 2.24 7.87 -3.18
N ILE A 59 2.53 7.88 -1.87
CA ILE A 59 2.95 6.68 -1.15
C ILE A 59 1.84 5.62 -1.14
N ALA A 60 0.60 6.02 -0.85
CA ALA A 60 -0.54 5.11 -0.90
C ALA A 60 -0.72 4.49 -2.28
N LYS A 61 -0.59 5.31 -3.34
CA LYS A 61 -0.62 4.85 -4.72
C LYS A 61 0.50 3.85 -4.99
N HIS A 62 1.73 4.16 -4.58
CA HIS A 62 2.88 3.29 -4.80
C HIS A 62 2.71 1.90 -4.20
N TYR A 63 2.19 1.80 -2.97
CA TYR A 63 1.92 0.49 -2.36
C TYR A 63 0.85 -0.30 -3.12
N ARG A 64 -0.20 0.37 -3.62
CA ARG A 64 -1.22 -0.27 -4.48
C ARG A 64 -0.65 -0.76 -5.80
N ASP A 65 0.19 0.05 -6.44
CA ASP A 65 0.85 -0.33 -7.69
C ASP A 65 1.71 -1.59 -7.49
N ILE A 66 2.39 -1.74 -6.35
CA ILE A 66 3.15 -2.96 -6.00
C ILE A 66 2.21 -4.14 -5.81
N ALA A 67 1.14 -3.99 -5.03
CA ALA A 67 0.16 -5.04 -4.79
C ALA A 67 -0.47 -5.54 -6.09
N GLU A 68 -0.94 -4.62 -6.94
CA GLU A 68 -1.51 -4.92 -8.27
C GLU A 68 -0.48 -5.64 -9.16
N SER A 69 0.80 -5.23 -9.10
CA SER A 69 1.88 -5.90 -9.85
C SER A 69 2.07 -7.36 -9.41
N ILE A 70 1.96 -7.65 -8.10
CA ILE A 70 2.06 -9.02 -7.57
C ILE A 70 0.80 -9.82 -7.93
N GLU A 71 -0.40 -9.25 -7.76
CA GLU A 71 -1.69 -9.86 -8.09
C GLU A 71 -1.77 -10.27 -9.56
N ASN A 72 -1.30 -9.42 -10.47
CA ASN A 72 -1.24 -9.71 -11.90
C ASN A 72 -0.29 -10.88 -12.23
N GLN A 73 0.81 -11.03 -11.48
CA GLN A 73 1.74 -12.15 -11.68
C GLN A 73 1.15 -13.49 -11.22
N ILE A 74 0.32 -13.51 -10.17
CA ILE A 74 -0.29 -14.75 -9.68
C ILE A 74 -1.58 -15.12 -10.43
N SER A 75 -2.36 -14.12 -10.87
CA SER A 75 -3.62 -14.34 -11.60
C SER A 75 -3.38 -14.86 -13.02
N SER A 76 -2.22 -14.55 -13.61
CA SER A 76 -1.81 -15.02 -14.93
C SER A 76 -1.36 -16.49 -14.98
N ASN A 77 -1.32 -17.17 -13.83
CA ASN A 77 -0.88 -18.57 -13.69
C ASN A 77 -2.03 -19.56 -13.38
N CYS A 78 -3.29 -19.15 -13.55
CA CYS A 78 -4.48 -20.02 -13.49
C CYS A 78 -4.99 -20.41 -14.88
#